data_AF-A0A7S1D1P9-F1
#
_entry.id   AF-A0A7S1D1P9-F1
#
_cell.length_a   1.000
_cell.length_b   1.000
_cell.length_c   1.000
_cell.angle_alpha   90.00
_cell.angle_beta   90.00
_cell.angle_gamma   90.00
#
_symmetry.space_group_name_H-M   'P 1'
#
loop_
_entity.id
_entity.type
_entity.pdbx_description
1 polymer ?
#
loop_
_entity_poly.entity_id
_entity_poly.type
_entity_poly.pdbx_seq_one_letter_code
_entity_poly.pdbx_strand_id
1 'polypeptide(L)'
;MSEYLNISAVKDALHVTGMFFITDDAAGFDYTMTEKTVEPFYQSINGKLKVLVYNGDADPRINSFDAQNWTSHLGFPKLEDWTPWTIDGCRRMGGYVVRYDGMFDFLTIRGAGHMVPTYKPEATFAFLKAWIDGTDYPPYVASCNAPPPPSSSSYSNTKKHTNKATTTTMTTPRLDDANANAAFSKLRNKRAEQ
;
A
#
# COMPACT_ATOMS: atom_id res chain seq x y z
N MET A 1 -0.49 3.56 18.86
CA MET A 1 -1.76 4.14 18.35
C MET A 1 -2.83 4.18 19.43
N SER A 2 -3.27 3.04 19.97
CA SER A 2 -4.34 2.99 20.99
C SER A 2 -4.07 3.86 22.23
N GLU A 3 -2.84 3.84 22.75
CA GLU A 3 -2.43 4.68 23.89
C GLU A 3 -2.56 6.19 23.56
N TYR A 4 -2.05 6.62 22.41
CA TYR A 4 -2.09 8.02 21.97
C TYR A 4 -3.53 8.52 21.81
N LEU A 5 -4.38 7.71 21.17
CA LEU A 5 -5.79 8.06 20.96
C LEU A 5 -6.61 8.09 22.26
N ASN A 6 -6.11 7.52 23.35
CA ASN A 6 -6.79 7.54 24.65
C ASN A 6 -6.42 8.73 25.53
N ILE A 7 -5.46 9.57 25.13
CA ILE A 7 -5.10 10.81 25.84
C ILE A 7 -6.28 11.80 25.79
N SER A 8 -6.69 12.36 26.93
CA SER A 8 -7.82 13.33 27.00
C SER A 8 -7.63 14.49 26.05
N ALA A 9 -6.46 15.13 26.07
CA ALA A 9 -6.16 16.25 25.18
C ALA A 9 -6.26 15.89 23.69
N VAL A 10 -5.95 14.63 23.31
CA VAL A 10 -6.11 14.15 21.93
C VAL A 10 -7.58 13.95 21.60
N LYS A 11 -8.37 13.37 22.51
CA LYS A 11 -9.83 13.23 22.36
C LYS A 11 -10.52 14.58 22.24
N ASP A 12 -10.16 15.53 23.10
CA ASP A 12 -10.69 16.88 23.11
C ASP A 12 -10.35 17.63 21.81
N ALA A 13 -9.11 17.50 21.33
CA ALA A 13 -8.66 18.09 20.07
C ALA A 13 -9.32 17.49 18.82
N LEU A 14 -9.69 16.20 18.88
CA LEU A 14 -10.45 15.53 17.82
C LEU A 14 -11.98 15.66 18.00
N HIS A 15 -12.43 16.32 19.07
CA HIS A 15 -13.84 16.46 19.45
C HIS A 15 -14.59 15.12 19.61
N VAL A 16 -13.93 14.12 20.22
CA VAL A 16 -14.49 12.78 20.43
C VAL A 16 -14.73 12.52 21.92
N THR A 17 -15.96 12.12 22.27
CA THR A 17 -16.34 11.71 23.64
C THR A 17 -16.29 10.19 23.85
N GLY A 18 -16.12 9.42 22.78
CA GLY A 18 -16.15 7.96 22.78
C GLY A 18 -14.79 7.28 23.01
N MET A 19 -14.80 5.95 22.90
CA MET A 19 -13.60 5.13 22.92
C MET A 19 -13.15 4.79 21.50
N PHE A 20 -11.83 4.83 21.29
CA PHE A 20 -11.23 4.26 20.09
C PHE A 20 -10.92 2.79 20.32
N PHE A 21 -11.21 1.97 19.31
CA PHE A 21 -10.81 0.57 19.27
C PHE A 21 -10.32 0.24 17.87
N ILE A 22 -9.41 -0.72 17.78
CA ILE A 22 -8.89 -1.24 16.51
C ILE A 22 -9.56 -2.59 16.30
N THR A 23 -10.09 -2.81 15.11
CA THR A 23 -10.70 -4.08 14.70
C THR A 23 -9.80 -4.72 13.65
N ASP A 24 -9.70 -6.04 13.67
CA ASP A 24 -9.07 -6.81 12.59
C ASP A 24 -10.14 -7.73 11.98
N ASP A 25 -10.19 -7.84 10.66
CA ASP A 25 -11.13 -8.70 9.91
C ASP A 25 -12.61 -8.63 10.35
N ALA A 26 -13.10 -7.46 10.74
CA ALA A 26 -14.44 -7.31 11.30
C ALA A 26 -14.74 -8.22 12.51
N ALA A 27 -13.71 -8.58 13.28
CA ALA A 27 -13.88 -9.32 14.53
C ALA A 27 -14.83 -8.57 15.48
N GLY A 28 -15.90 -9.25 15.90
CA GLY A 28 -16.92 -8.69 16.80
C GLY A 28 -18.14 -8.09 16.08
N PHE A 29 -18.18 -8.10 14.75
CA PHE A 29 -19.38 -7.72 13.98
C PHE A 29 -20.17 -8.96 13.58
N ASP A 30 -21.49 -8.90 13.75
CA ASP A 30 -22.40 -9.87 13.11
C ASP A 30 -22.58 -9.45 11.64
N TYR A 31 -21.92 -10.17 10.74
CA TYR A 31 -21.88 -9.84 9.33
C TYR A 31 -22.33 -11.03 8.49
N THR A 32 -23.36 -10.81 7.66
CA THR A 32 -23.83 -11.77 6.66
C THR A 32 -23.45 -11.27 5.27
N MET A 33 -22.64 -12.05 4.55
CA MET A 33 -22.29 -11.74 3.15
C MET A 33 -23.53 -11.80 2.27
N THR A 34 -23.84 -10.71 1.58
CA THR A 34 -24.95 -10.64 0.62
C THR A 34 -24.52 -11.02 -0.79
N GLU A 35 -23.25 -10.78 -1.13
CA GLU A 35 -22.69 -11.05 -2.45
C GLU A 35 -21.44 -11.92 -2.33
N LYS A 36 -21.29 -12.87 -3.25
CA LYS A 36 -20.10 -13.75 -3.33
C LYS A 36 -18.93 -13.10 -4.05
N THR A 37 -19.20 -12.19 -4.98
CA THR A 37 -18.21 -11.45 -5.77
C THR A 37 -18.75 -10.07 -6.11
N VAL A 38 -17.83 -9.13 -6.33
CA VAL A 38 -18.12 -7.76 -6.76
C VAL A 38 -17.78 -7.54 -8.25
N GLU A 39 -17.39 -8.59 -8.98
CA GLU A 39 -17.10 -8.51 -10.42
C GLU A 39 -18.24 -7.89 -11.25
N PRO A 40 -19.53 -8.26 -11.06
CA PRO A 40 -20.63 -7.66 -11.81
C PRO A 40 -20.74 -6.14 -11.61
N PHE A 41 -20.39 -5.65 -10.41
CA PHE A 41 -20.35 -4.23 -10.14
C PHE A 41 -19.26 -3.54 -10.97
N TYR A 42 -18.03 -4.08 -10.97
CA TYR A 42 -16.93 -3.54 -11.78
C TYR A 42 -17.24 -3.54 -13.28
N GLN A 43 -17.88 -4.60 -13.79
CA GLN A 43 -18.38 -4.66 -15.17
C GLN A 43 -19.39 -3.55 -15.46
N SER A 44 -20.31 -3.27 -14.53
CA SER A 44 -21.36 -2.25 -14.73
C SER A 44 -20.84 -0.82 -14.77
N ILE A 45 -19.69 -0.54 -14.14
CA ILE A 45 -19.06 0.79 -14.06
C ILE A 45 -17.93 1.00 -15.07
N ASN A 46 -17.62 -0.02 -15.89
CA ASN A 46 -16.54 0.06 -16.86
C ASN A 46 -16.70 1.26 -17.80
N GLY A 47 -15.64 2.05 -17.97
CA GLY A 47 -15.66 3.29 -18.77
C GLY A 47 -16.46 4.45 -18.18
N LYS A 48 -17.11 4.27 -17.02
CA LYS A 48 -17.86 5.34 -16.31
C LYS A 48 -17.08 5.92 -15.14
N LEU A 49 -16.21 5.12 -14.53
CA LEU A 49 -15.34 5.50 -13.42
C LEU A 49 -13.91 5.06 -13.71
N LYS A 50 -12.95 5.87 -13.27
CA LYS A 50 -11.55 5.47 -13.21
C LYS A 50 -11.36 4.54 -12.01
N VAL A 51 -10.83 3.35 -12.24
CA VAL A 51 -10.66 2.31 -11.21
C VAL A 51 -9.19 1.91 -11.09
N LEU A 52 -8.73 1.78 -9.85
CA LEU A 52 -7.42 1.24 -9.51
C LEU A 52 -7.60 0.13 -8.48
N VAL A 53 -7.17 -1.08 -8.83
CA VAL A 53 -7.00 -2.19 -7.89
C VAL A 53 -5.50 -2.34 -7.64
N TYR A 54 -5.07 -2.36 -6.38
CA TYR A 54 -3.66 -2.51 -6.06
C TYR A 54 -3.43 -3.50 -4.91
N ASN A 55 -2.34 -4.28 -5.00
CA ASN A 55 -1.96 -5.25 -3.97
C ASN A 55 -0.47 -5.18 -3.65
N GLY A 56 -0.12 -5.38 -2.38
CA GLY A 56 1.24 -5.73 -2.01
C GLY A 56 1.55 -7.17 -2.43
N ASP A 57 2.62 -7.37 -3.19
CA ASP A 57 2.97 -8.71 -3.74
C ASP A 57 3.56 -9.67 -2.69
N ALA A 58 3.78 -9.19 -1.46
CA ALA A 58 4.24 -9.98 -0.32
C ALA A 58 3.15 -10.16 0.76
N ASP A 59 1.88 -9.84 0.46
CA ASP A 59 0.75 -10.17 1.35
C ASP A 59 0.43 -11.68 1.30
N PRO A 60 0.61 -12.43 2.40
CA PRO A 60 0.31 -13.86 2.42
C PRO A 60 -1.19 -14.18 2.51
N ARG A 61 -2.03 -13.21 2.86
CA ARG A 61 -3.46 -13.44 3.13
C ARG A 61 -4.34 -13.07 1.95
N ILE A 62 -4.22 -11.84 1.46
CA ILE A 62 -4.94 -11.34 0.28
C ILE A 62 -3.92 -11.10 -0.83
N ASN A 63 -3.47 -12.22 -1.41
CA ASN A 63 -2.33 -12.21 -2.31
C ASN A 63 -2.65 -11.55 -3.67
N SER A 64 -1.61 -11.07 -4.34
CA SER A 64 -1.74 -10.42 -5.65
C SER A 64 -2.18 -11.36 -6.78
N PHE A 65 -2.00 -12.68 -6.65
CA PHE A 65 -2.41 -13.63 -7.69
C PHE A 65 -3.92 -13.76 -7.76
N ASP A 66 -4.61 -13.84 -6.62
CA ASP A 66 -6.07 -13.87 -6.57
C ASP A 66 -6.65 -12.57 -7.13
N ALA A 67 -6.02 -11.43 -6.80
CA ALA A 67 -6.40 -10.13 -7.34
C ALA A 67 -6.20 -10.04 -8.86
N GLN A 68 -5.04 -10.50 -9.35
CA GLN A 68 -4.77 -10.58 -10.78
C GLN A 68 -5.77 -11.50 -11.49
N ASN A 69 -6.11 -12.62 -10.84
CA ASN A 69 -7.02 -13.60 -11.39
C ASN A 69 -8.39 -12.97 -11.62
N TRP A 70 -9.06 -12.43 -10.60
CA TRP A 70 -10.40 -11.87 -10.79
C TRP A 70 -10.42 -10.64 -11.71
N THR A 71 -9.40 -9.77 -11.64
CA THR A 71 -9.34 -8.59 -12.52
C THR A 71 -9.22 -8.98 -14.00
N SER A 72 -8.47 -10.04 -14.32
CA SER A 72 -8.35 -10.57 -15.68
C SER A 72 -9.62 -11.23 -16.21
N HIS A 73 -10.50 -11.71 -15.31
CA HIS A 73 -11.77 -12.36 -15.66
C HIS A 73 -12.93 -11.38 -15.87
N LEU A 74 -12.72 -10.07 -15.67
CA LEU A 74 -13.75 -9.06 -15.95
C LEU A 74 -14.14 -8.98 -17.43
N GLY A 75 -13.27 -9.48 -18.34
CA GLY A 75 -13.52 -9.51 -19.79
C GLY A 75 -13.14 -8.22 -20.51
N PHE A 76 -12.45 -7.30 -19.85
CA PHE A 76 -11.98 -6.06 -20.46
C PHE A 76 -10.75 -6.32 -21.35
N PRO A 77 -10.66 -5.73 -22.55
CA PRO A 77 -9.46 -5.79 -23.36
C PRO A 77 -8.24 -5.24 -22.62
N LYS A 78 -7.08 -5.91 -22.71
CA LYS A 78 -5.81 -5.37 -22.21
C LYS A 78 -5.29 -4.31 -23.17
N LEU A 79 -5.00 -3.13 -22.65
CA LEU A 79 -4.33 -2.03 -23.35
C LEU A 79 -2.80 -2.08 -23.13
N GLU A 80 -2.38 -2.57 -21.97
CA GLU A 80 -0.98 -2.77 -21.63
C GLU A 80 -0.82 -4.11 -20.92
N ASP A 81 0.11 -4.93 -21.40
CA ASP A 81 0.50 -6.17 -20.72
C ASP A 81 1.28 -5.89 -19.44
N TRP A 82 1.50 -6.93 -18.64
CA TRP A 82 2.20 -6.88 -17.36
C TRP A 82 3.59 -6.21 -17.46
N THR A 83 3.66 -4.93 -17.10
CA THR A 83 4.82 -4.08 -17.35
C THR A 83 5.36 -3.49 -16.04
N PRO A 84 6.68 -3.45 -15.85
CA PRO A 84 7.28 -2.87 -14.64
C PRO A 84 7.13 -1.36 -14.60
N TRP A 85 6.78 -0.83 -13.43
CA TRP A 85 6.83 0.60 -13.12
C TRP A 85 7.84 0.90 -12.01
N THR A 86 8.30 2.15 -11.97
CA THR A 86 9.31 2.65 -11.06
C THR A 86 8.82 3.90 -10.32
N ILE A 87 9.47 4.19 -9.20
CA ILE A 87 9.17 5.37 -8.39
C ILE A 87 9.89 6.60 -8.98
N ASP A 88 10.98 6.39 -9.72
CA ASP A 88 11.92 7.43 -10.16
C ASP A 88 12.04 7.59 -11.68
N GLY A 89 11.24 6.85 -12.47
CA GLY A 89 11.36 6.82 -13.93
C GLY A 89 12.67 6.21 -14.43
N CYS A 90 13.36 5.44 -13.58
CA CYS A 90 14.67 4.89 -13.86
C CYS A 90 14.71 3.41 -13.47
N ARG A 91 15.23 3.08 -12.28
CA ARG A 91 15.51 1.69 -11.87
C ARG A 91 14.96 1.32 -10.50
N ARG A 92 14.37 2.26 -9.75
CA ARG A 92 13.78 1.94 -8.44
C ARG A 92 12.38 1.39 -8.63
N MET A 93 12.31 0.07 -8.66
CA MET A 93 11.07 -0.69 -8.87
C MET A 93 9.98 -0.31 -7.86
N GLY A 94 8.83 0.10 -8.39
CA GLY A 94 7.59 0.23 -7.63
C GLY A 94 6.79 -1.06 -7.66
N GLY A 95 6.77 -1.76 -8.80
CA GLY A 95 6.09 -3.04 -9.01
C GLY A 95 5.71 -3.23 -10.47
N TYR A 96 4.54 -3.79 -10.74
CA TYR A 96 4.02 -4.02 -12.08
C TYR A 96 2.59 -3.51 -12.24
N VAL A 97 2.21 -3.20 -13.49
CA VAL A 97 0.88 -2.75 -13.88
C VAL A 97 0.37 -3.57 -15.06
N VAL A 98 -0.94 -3.81 -15.09
CA VAL A 98 -1.71 -4.18 -16.29
C VAL A 98 -2.79 -3.13 -16.46
N ARG A 99 -2.94 -2.63 -17.68
CA ARG A 99 -3.99 -1.67 -18.00
C ARG A 99 -5.04 -2.33 -18.87
N TYR A 100 -6.29 -2.14 -18.49
CA TYR A 100 -7.44 -2.61 -19.23
C TYR A 100 -8.21 -1.43 -19.80
N ASP A 101 -8.97 -1.69 -20.86
CA ASP A 101 -9.89 -0.72 -21.45
C ASP A 101 -10.94 -0.28 -20.42
N GLY A 102 -11.47 0.93 -20.59
CA GLY A 102 -12.47 1.50 -19.69
C GLY A 102 -11.91 2.09 -18.37
N MET A 103 -10.64 2.52 -18.39
CA MET A 103 -9.96 3.20 -17.28
C MET A 103 -9.76 2.32 -16.04
N PHE A 104 -9.39 1.05 -16.24
CA PHE A 104 -9.19 0.08 -15.17
C PHE A 104 -7.74 -0.39 -15.11
N ASP A 105 -7.05 -0.08 -14.01
CA ASP A 105 -5.67 -0.51 -13.77
C ASP A 105 -5.60 -1.54 -12.64
N PHE A 106 -4.78 -2.58 -12.84
CA PHE A 106 -4.35 -3.48 -11.77
C PHE A 106 -2.85 -3.30 -11.50
N LEU A 107 -2.49 -2.96 -10.26
CA LEU A 107 -1.12 -2.71 -9.82
C LEU A 107 -0.66 -3.69 -8.75
N THR A 108 0.62 -4.05 -8.80
CA THR A 108 1.34 -4.63 -7.67
C THR A 108 2.37 -3.67 -7.12
N ILE A 109 2.62 -3.77 -5.82
CA ILE A 109 3.65 -3.00 -5.11
C ILE A 109 4.69 -3.96 -4.57
N ARG A 110 5.92 -3.82 -5.08
CA ARG A 110 7.01 -4.74 -4.83
C ARG A 110 7.49 -4.73 -3.37
N GLY A 111 7.38 -5.89 -2.73
CA GLY A 111 7.77 -6.15 -1.35
C GLY A 111 6.86 -5.49 -0.32
N ALA A 112 5.63 -5.12 -0.67
CA ALA A 112 4.64 -4.65 0.29
C ALA A 112 3.76 -5.81 0.76
N GLY A 113 3.38 -5.81 2.05
CA GLY A 113 2.33 -6.69 2.59
C GLY A 113 0.93 -6.06 2.46
N HIS A 114 -0.01 -6.55 3.28
CA HIS A 114 -1.42 -6.13 3.27
C HIS A 114 -1.61 -4.61 3.38
N MET A 115 -0.92 -3.97 4.34
CA MET A 115 -0.95 -2.52 4.52
C MET A 115 0.12 -1.83 3.65
N VAL A 116 -0.11 -1.77 2.34
CA VAL A 116 0.84 -1.22 1.35
C VAL A 116 1.44 0.14 1.76
N PRO A 117 0.67 1.16 2.19
CA PRO A 117 1.23 2.45 2.61
C PRO A 117 2.19 2.36 3.81
N THR A 118 1.98 1.39 4.70
CA THR A 118 2.84 1.17 5.87
C THR A 118 4.18 0.57 5.48
N TYR A 119 4.20 -0.37 4.53
CA TYR A 119 5.44 -1.06 4.10
C TYR A 119 6.22 -0.31 3.03
N LYS A 120 5.52 0.39 2.12
CA LYS A 120 6.11 1.07 0.96
C LYS A 120 5.51 2.47 0.77
N PRO A 121 5.68 3.39 1.74
CA PRO A 121 5.04 4.71 1.70
C PRO A 121 5.45 5.53 0.48
N GLU A 122 6.73 5.49 0.09
CA GLU A 122 7.24 6.23 -1.06
C GLU A 122 6.63 5.72 -2.38
N ALA A 123 6.62 4.40 -2.59
CA ALA A 123 5.99 3.80 -3.76
C ALA A 123 4.48 4.10 -3.79
N THR A 124 3.84 4.07 -2.61
CA THR A 124 2.42 4.38 -2.45
C THR A 124 2.10 5.80 -2.87
N PHE A 125 2.88 6.76 -2.39
CA PHE A 125 2.73 8.15 -2.79
C PHE A 125 2.91 8.33 -4.30
N ALA A 126 3.91 7.69 -4.90
CA ALA A 126 4.17 7.81 -6.33
C ALA A 126 3.02 7.29 -7.21
N PHE A 127 2.52 6.07 -6.98
CA PHE A 127 1.44 5.54 -7.81
C PHE A 127 0.11 6.26 -7.53
N LEU A 128 -0.20 6.61 -6.28
CA LEU A 128 -1.43 7.34 -5.96
C LEU A 128 -1.43 8.74 -6.59
N LYS A 129 -0.29 9.44 -6.53
CA LYS A 129 -0.16 10.74 -7.18
C LYS A 129 -0.35 10.64 -8.69
N ALA A 130 0.32 9.69 -9.35
CA ALA A 130 0.16 9.48 -10.79
C ALA A 130 -1.29 9.16 -11.16
N TRP A 131 -1.93 8.27 -10.38
CA TRP A 131 -3.33 7.91 -10.62
C TRP A 131 -4.30 9.08 -10.42
N ILE A 132 -4.13 9.90 -9.37
CA ILE A 132 -4.97 11.08 -9.12
C ILE A 132 -4.74 12.15 -10.21
N ASP A 133 -3.49 12.42 -10.57
CA ASP A 133 -3.13 13.45 -11.55
C ASP A 133 -3.46 13.04 -13.00
N GLY A 134 -3.80 11.77 -13.23
CA GLY A 134 -4.07 11.26 -14.57
C GLY A 134 -2.82 11.07 -15.42
N THR A 135 -1.66 10.91 -14.80
CA THR A 135 -0.39 10.67 -15.50
C THR A 135 -0.02 9.19 -15.50
N ASP A 136 0.89 8.81 -16.40
CA ASP A 136 1.45 7.47 -16.41
C ASP A 136 2.25 7.14 -15.15
N TYR A 137 2.29 5.85 -14.80
CA TYR A 137 3.25 5.34 -13.83
C TYR A 137 4.65 5.40 -14.46
N PRO A 138 5.68 5.91 -13.77
CA PRO A 138 7.00 6.03 -14.37
C PRO A 138 7.52 4.67 -14.84
N PRO A 139 7.98 4.52 -16.09
CA PRO A 139 8.39 3.23 -16.62
C PRO A 139 9.75 2.80 -16.05
N TYR A 140 10.06 1.50 -16.16
CA TYR A 140 11.42 1.02 -15.97
C TYR A 140 12.30 1.31 -17.19
N VAL A 141 13.46 1.91 -16.97
CA VAL A 141 14.42 2.25 -18.03
C VAL A 141 15.74 1.51 -17.79
N ALA A 142 15.97 0.43 -18.54
CA ALA A 142 17.14 -0.44 -18.35
C ALA A 142 18.48 0.29 -18.55
N SER A 143 18.53 1.27 -19.47
CA SER A 143 19.73 2.06 -19.79
C SER A 143 20.00 3.21 -18.81
N CYS A 144 19.11 3.44 -17.84
CA CYS A 144 19.23 4.57 -16.93
C CYS A 144 20.28 4.30 -15.84
N ASN A 145 21.31 5.15 -15.77
CA ASN A 145 22.41 5.00 -14.80
C ASN A 145 22.26 5.88 -13.55
N ALA A 146 21.37 6.88 -13.58
CA ALA A 146 20.95 7.68 -12.44
C ALA A 146 19.58 8.34 -12.76
N PRO A 147 18.66 8.46 -11.81
CA PRO A 147 17.42 9.19 -12.05
C PRO A 147 17.75 10.68 -12.33
N PRO A 148 17.04 11.34 -13.25
CA PRO A 148 17.14 12.79 -13.36
C PRO A 148 16.76 13.39 -12.00
N PRO A 149 17.57 14.31 -11.43
CA PRO A 149 17.20 14.98 -10.19
C PRO A 149 15.86 15.69 -10.40
N PRO A 150 14.99 15.75 -9.37
CA PRO A 150 13.76 16.54 -9.47
C PRO A 150 14.15 17.96 -9.87
N SER A 151 13.51 18.50 -10.92
CA SER A 151 13.73 19.89 -11.33
C SER A 151 13.49 20.76 -10.10
N SER A 152 14.54 21.43 -9.63
CA SER A 152 14.44 22.33 -8.50
C SER A 152 13.54 23.49 -8.91
N SER A 153 12.27 23.48 -8.50
CA SER A 153 11.57 24.74 -8.31
C SER A 153 12.38 25.48 -7.26
N SER A 154 13.02 26.58 -7.67
CA SER A 154 13.89 27.40 -6.84
C SER A 154 13.09 27.99 -5.67
N TYR A 155 13.02 27.27 -4.56
CA TYR A 155 12.60 27.84 -3.28
C TYR A 155 13.84 28.46 -2.63
N SER A 156 14.02 29.77 -2.83
CA SER A 156 15.08 30.54 -2.20
C SER A 156 14.77 30.66 -0.69
N ASN A 157 15.40 29.81 0.13
CA ASN A 157 15.38 29.94 1.58
C ASN A 157 16.58 30.77 2.05
N THR A 158 16.47 32.10 1.98
CA THR A 158 17.24 32.98 2.85
C THR A 158 16.61 32.98 4.24
N LYS A 159 17.14 32.16 5.15
CA LYS A 159 17.28 32.49 6.59
C LYS A 159 18.12 31.41 7.28
N LYS A 160 19.38 31.74 7.57
CA LYS A 160 20.24 30.98 8.49
C LYS A 160 19.67 31.09 9.90
N HIS A 161 19.26 29.98 10.48
CA HIS A 161 19.18 29.82 11.93
C HIS A 161 20.18 28.76 12.36
N THR A 162 21.26 29.19 12.99
CA THR A 162 22.23 28.36 13.69
C THR A 162 21.61 27.81 14.96
N ASN A 163 21.49 26.49 15.10
CA ASN A 163 21.26 25.85 16.39
C ASN A 163 22.30 24.76 16.64
N LYS A 164 22.89 24.87 17.83
CA LYS A 164 24.04 24.16 18.37
C LYS A 164 23.65 22.72 18.74
N ALA A 165 24.42 21.74 18.28
CA ALA A 165 24.20 20.33 18.58
C ALA A 165 24.37 20.03 20.09
N THR A 166 23.42 19.28 20.66
CA THR A 166 23.58 18.62 21.96
C THR A 166 23.34 17.13 21.75
N THR A 167 24.39 16.34 21.97
CA THR A 167 24.41 14.88 21.84
C THR A 167 23.85 14.25 23.12
N THR A 168 22.79 13.45 23.00
CA THR A 168 22.37 12.51 24.05
C THR A 168 22.14 11.14 23.43
N THR A 169 23.00 10.20 23.80
CA THR A 169 22.94 8.78 23.44
C THR A 169 21.86 8.08 24.28
N MET A 170 20.91 7.38 23.65
CA MET A 170 20.06 6.40 24.33
C MET A 170 20.13 5.04 23.60
N THR A 171 20.56 4.04 24.34
CA THR A 171 20.72 2.64 23.94
C THR A 171 19.38 1.91 24.10
N THR A 172 18.86 1.29 23.04
CA THR A 172 17.68 0.40 23.10
C THR A 172 18.11 -1.07 23.19
N PRO A 173 17.52 -1.91 24.08
CA PRO A 173 17.83 -3.34 24.13
C PRO A 173 17.16 -4.12 22.98
N ARG A 174 17.87 -5.13 22.48
CA ARG A 174 17.46 -6.08 21.42
C ARG A 174 16.58 -7.18 22.04
N LEU A 175 15.43 -7.48 21.44
CA LEU A 175 14.58 -8.62 21.81
C LEU A 175 15.04 -9.89 21.08
N ASP A 176 15.11 -10.99 21.81
CA ASP A 176 15.76 -12.24 21.42
C ASP A 176 14.89 -13.13 20.49
N ASP A 177 15.52 -13.70 19.47
CA ASP A 177 14.93 -14.47 18.35
C ASP A 177 14.28 -15.82 18.72
N ALA A 178 14.15 -16.15 20.01
CA ALA A 178 13.66 -17.45 20.46
C ALA A 178 12.12 -17.58 20.47
N ASN A 179 11.39 -16.46 20.59
CA ASN A 179 9.92 -16.49 20.73
C ASN A 179 9.15 -16.53 19.39
N ALA A 180 9.81 -16.30 18.25
CA ALA A 180 9.15 -16.35 16.94
C ALA A 180 8.83 -17.79 16.50
N ASN A 181 9.67 -18.77 16.85
CA ASN A 181 9.53 -20.14 16.38
C ASN A 181 8.40 -20.95 17.06
N ALA A 182 7.97 -20.55 18.26
CA ALA A 182 6.87 -21.22 18.97
C ALA A 182 5.48 -20.87 18.40
N ALA A 183 5.35 -19.71 17.73
CA ALA A 183 4.09 -19.27 17.13
C ALA A 183 3.78 -20.01 15.81
N PHE A 184 4.81 -20.39 15.05
CA PHE A 184 4.64 -21.05 13.76
C PHE A 184 4.25 -22.54 13.85
N SER A 185 4.56 -23.25 14.94
CA SER A 185 4.18 -24.66 15.09
C SER A 185 2.69 -24.85 15.39
N LYS A 186 2.07 -23.92 16.12
CA LYS A 186 0.64 -23.98 16.48
C LYS A 186 -0.30 -23.72 15.30
N LEU A 187 0.15 -23.03 14.25
CA LEU A 187 -0.65 -22.75 13.06
C LEU A 187 -0.68 -23.91 12.05
N ARG A 188 0.30 -24.82 12.08
CA ARG A 188 0.34 -25.99 11.18
C ARG A 188 -0.68 -27.09 11.55
N ASN A 189 -1.02 -27.25 12.82
CA ASN A 189 -1.89 -28.35 13.26
C ASN A 189 -3.40 -28.08 13.07
N LYS A 190 -3.82 -26.86 12.72
CA LYS A 190 -5.24 -26.54 12.46
C LYS A 190 -5.68 -26.73 11.00
N ARG A 191 -4.77 -27.08 10.08
CA ARG A 191 -5.08 -27.30 8.65
C ARG A 191 -5.20 -28.78 8.25
N ALA A 192 -5.21 -29.70 9.20
CA ALA A 192 -5.31 -31.14 8.93
C ALA A 192 -6.70 -31.75 9.23
N GLU A 193 -7.71 -30.95 9.60
CA GLU A 193 -9.06 -31.43 9.96
C GLU A 193 -10.21 -30.67 9.27
N GLN A 194 -10.00 -30.11 8.08
CA GLN A 194 -11.08 -29.59 7.23
C GLN A 194 -10.88 -29.99 5.77
#